data_AF-A0A8J5XR65-F1
#
_entry.id   AF-A0A8J5XR65-F1
#
_cell.length_a   1.000
_cell.length_b   1.000
_cell.length_c   1.000
_cell.angle_alpha   90.00
_cell.angle_beta   90.00
_cell.angle_gamma   90.00
#
_symmetry.space_group_name_H-M   'P 1'
#
loop_
_entity.id
_entity.type
_entity.pdbx_description
1 polymer ?
#
loop_
_entity_poly.entity_id
_entity_poly.type
_entity_poly.pdbx_seq_one_letter_code
_entity_poly.pdbx_strand_id
1 'polypeptide(L)'
;MFATRVFAAARSALSARNVARGTTAAVAAAASASAFAIGMGAHPAPSLCKAAAPGAVDWYKLRDDLLELLESETATNPGVDGASNGGGGAIAPMMVRLAWHCAGTYDVKSGTGGSDGATMRFKPESEHGGNAGLQHARALLEPVKRAHPNVSYADLYVYAGVLAVEACGGPTVGFRPGRSDALKATPPEQDKRFTPDGRLPGADAGDHGKEKTAQHIRDIFYRMGFNDQEIVALSGAHALGRCHTDRSGYWGPWTRAETTLSNEYFREMLENTWTVKKAHKGKPWTGPLQFEDPTGELMMLPSDLALVWDARFKPHVEKYAADEALFFKDFAQAFKKLLELGVDFK
;
A
#
# COMPACT_ATOMS: atom_id res chain seq x y z
N MET A 1 13.45 -27.55 39.66
CA MET A 1 13.62 -26.76 40.90
C MET A 1 14.10 -25.37 40.49
N PHE A 2 13.31 -24.33 40.83
CA PHE A 2 13.58 -22.88 40.67
C PHE A 2 13.78 -22.34 39.23
N ALA A 3 13.24 -21.20 38.80
CA ALA A 3 12.41 -20.18 39.44
C ALA A 3 11.67 -19.39 38.34
N THR A 4 10.37 -19.15 38.52
CA THR A 4 9.56 -18.27 37.67
C THR A 4 9.48 -16.90 38.34
N ARG A 5 9.92 -15.84 37.65
CA ARG A 5 9.76 -14.44 38.09
C ARG A 5 8.39 -13.91 37.64
N VAL A 6 7.64 -13.45 38.62
CA VAL A 6 6.39 -12.68 38.50
C VAL A 6 6.75 -11.22 38.24
N PHE A 7 6.08 -10.57 37.30
CA PHE A 7 6.00 -9.10 37.25
C PHE A 7 4.56 -8.67 37.49
N ALA A 8 4.41 -7.77 38.48
CA ALA A 8 3.16 -7.23 38.97
C ALA A 8 2.69 -6.04 38.10
N ALA A 9 1.39 -5.98 37.87
CA ALA A 9 0.70 -4.84 37.29
C ALA A 9 0.44 -3.78 38.38
N ALA A 10 0.94 -2.55 38.18
CA ALA A 10 0.59 -1.40 39.00
C ALA A 10 -0.55 -0.62 38.30
N ARG A 11 -1.73 -0.59 38.91
CA ARG A 11 -2.80 0.38 38.60
C ARG A 11 -2.75 1.49 39.64
N SER A 12 -2.61 2.73 39.20
CA SER A 12 -2.72 3.91 40.06
C SER A 12 -4.19 4.23 40.33
N ALA A 13 -4.50 4.47 41.59
CA ALA A 13 -5.78 4.95 42.09
C ALA A 13 -5.70 6.47 42.29
N LEU A 14 -6.73 7.21 41.88
CA LEU A 14 -7.01 8.54 42.40
C LEU A 14 -8.33 8.54 43.17
N SER A 15 -8.26 9.15 44.35
CA SER A 15 -9.25 9.21 45.42
C SER A 15 -10.27 10.34 45.20
N ALA A 16 -11.53 10.12 45.59
CA ALA A 16 -12.57 11.14 45.68
C ALA A 16 -13.35 11.01 47.01
N ARG A 17 -13.46 12.12 47.77
CA ARG A 17 -14.41 12.46 48.85
C ARG A 17 -14.33 14.00 49.03
N ASN A 18 -15.36 14.84 49.23
CA ASN A 18 -16.65 14.73 49.93
C ASN A 18 -17.73 15.72 49.42
N VAL A 19 -18.96 15.21 49.32
CA VAL A 19 -20.33 15.68 49.71
C VAL A 19 -20.61 17.14 50.16
N ALA A 20 -21.66 17.76 49.55
CA ALA A 20 -22.74 18.50 50.25
C ALA A 20 -24.03 18.61 49.39
N ARG A 21 -25.18 18.65 50.08
CA ARG A 21 -26.57 18.35 49.67
C ARG A 21 -27.29 19.45 48.85
N GLY A 22 -28.30 19.07 48.06
CA GLY A 22 -29.36 19.99 47.61
C GLY A 22 -30.37 19.43 46.61
N THR A 23 -31.53 18.98 47.13
CA THR A 23 -32.88 18.98 46.53
C THR A 23 -33.20 18.26 45.21
N THR A 24 -34.28 17.49 45.30
CA THR A 24 -35.01 16.67 44.34
C THR A 24 -35.65 17.44 43.18
N ALA A 25 -35.39 16.99 41.94
CA ALA A 25 -36.34 17.03 40.83
C ALA A 25 -35.96 15.93 39.83
N ALA A 26 -36.78 14.87 39.76
CA ALA A 26 -36.59 13.76 38.85
C ALA A 26 -37.02 14.17 37.43
N VAL A 27 -36.07 14.24 36.51
CA VAL A 27 -36.33 14.22 35.07
C VAL A 27 -35.84 12.87 34.57
N ALA A 28 -36.77 12.02 34.17
CA ALA A 28 -36.49 10.70 33.61
C ALA A 28 -35.87 10.86 32.22
N ALA A 29 -34.55 10.74 32.12
CA ALA A 29 -33.87 10.49 30.85
C ALA A 29 -33.78 8.97 30.65
N ALA A 30 -34.59 8.45 29.73
CA ALA A 30 -34.49 7.09 29.24
C ALA A 30 -33.17 6.94 28.46
N ALA A 31 -32.13 6.42 29.13
CA ALA A 31 -30.93 5.94 28.46
C ALA A 31 -31.22 4.56 27.88
N SER A 32 -31.55 4.50 26.59
CA SER A 32 -31.52 3.26 25.82
C SER A 32 -30.06 2.81 25.68
N ALA A 33 -29.64 1.88 26.54
CA ALA A 33 -28.41 1.13 26.35
C ALA A 33 -28.61 0.18 25.15
N SER A 34 -28.36 0.68 23.94
CA SER A 34 -28.16 -0.19 22.77
C SER A 34 -26.79 -0.83 22.91
N ALA A 35 -26.75 -2.00 23.55
CA ALA A 35 -25.64 -2.92 23.42
C ALA A 35 -25.51 -3.28 21.94
N PHE A 36 -24.53 -2.70 21.24
CA PHE A 36 -24.15 -3.15 19.92
C PHE A 36 -23.40 -4.48 20.12
N ALA A 37 -24.17 -5.56 20.21
CA ALA A 37 -23.63 -6.89 20.03
C ALA A 37 -23.09 -6.93 18.59
N ILE A 38 -21.77 -6.90 18.45
CA ILE A 38 -21.10 -7.26 17.21
C ILE A 38 -21.44 -8.74 17.00
N GLY A 39 -22.50 -8.98 16.24
CA GLY A 39 -22.79 -10.28 15.70
C GLY A 39 -21.61 -10.63 14.80
N MET A 40 -20.71 -11.47 15.30
CA MET A 40 -19.91 -12.31 14.43
C MET A 40 -20.91 -13.16 13.64
N GLY A 41 -21.33 -12.63 12.49
CA GLY A 41 -22.04 -13.42 11.50
C GLY A 41 -21.12 -14.56 11.13
N ALA A 42 -21.42 -15.76 11.63
CA ALA A 42 -20.79 -16.97 11.16
C ALA A 42 -21.05 -17.03 9.65
N HIS A 43 -20.01 -16.74 8.86
CA HIS A 43 -20.04 -17.10 7.45
C HIS A 43 -20.30 -18.61 7.38
N PRO A 44 -21.24 -19.07 6.55
CA PRO A 44 -21.36 -20.50 6.32
C PRO A 44 -20.02 -20.98 5.78
N ALA A 45 -19.35 -21.85 6.55
CA ALA A 45 -18.16 -22.53 6.09
C ALA A 45 -18.50 -23.15 4.73
N PRO A 46 -17.71 -22.90 3.66
CA PRO A 46 -17.94 -23.57 2.40
C PRO A 46 -17.80 -25.07 2.65
N SER A 47 -18.94 -25.74 2.55
CA SER A 47 -19.08 -27.19 2.69
C SER A 47 -18.16 -27.88 1.69
N LEU A 48 -17.36 -28.82 2.22
CA LEU A 48 -16.47 -29.76 1.54
C LEU A 48 -15.18 -29.16 0.97
N CYS A 49 -14.16 -29.08 1.85
CA CYS A 49 -12.76 -29.21 1.44
C CYS A 49 -12.59 -30.47 0.59
N LYS A 50 -12.59 -30.33 -0.74
CA LYS A 50 -11.74 -31.19 -1.54
C LYS A 50 -10.32 -30.83 -1.14
N ALA A 51 -9.60 -31.78 -0.53
CA ALA A 51 -8.15 -31.66 -0.42
C ALA A 51 -7.60 -31.25 -1.79
N ALA A 52 -6.77 -30.20 -1.81
CA ALA A 52 -6.14 -29.74 -3.03
C ALA A 52 -5.45 -30.95 -3.70
N ALA A 53 -5.62 -31.12 -5.01
CA ALA A 53 -4.98 -32.22 -5.72
C ALA A 53 -3.47 -32.20 -5.44
N PRO A 54 -2.77 -33.36 -5.41
CA PRO A 54 -1.32 -33.37 -5.19
C PRO A 54 -0.62 -32.40 -6.16
N GLY A 55 0.10 -31.42 -5.64
CA GLY A 55 0.75 -30.36 -6.42
C GLY A 55 -0.05 -29.06 -6.60
N ALA A 56 -1.31 -28.99 -6.15
CA ALA A 56 -2.08 -27.75 -6.12
C ALA A 56 -1.65 -26.84 -4.96
N VAL A 57 -1.87 -25.54 -5.11
CA VAL A 57 -1.58 -24.53 -4.08
C VAL A 57 -2.69 -24.58 -3.02
N ASP A 58 -2.30 -24.64 -1.75
CA ASP A 58 -3.21 -24.40 -0.62
C ASP A 58 -3.33 -22.88 -0.38
N TRP A 59 -4.29 -22.26 -1.06
CA TRP A 59 -4.51 -20.81 -1.00
C TRP A 59 -4.95 -20.34 0.39
N TYR A 60 -5.65 -21.18 1.16
CA TYR A 60 -6.06 -20.82 2.52
C TYR A 60 -4.85 -20.76 3.44
N LYS A 61 -4.00 -21.80 3.40
CA LYS A 61 -2.77 -21.79 4.19
C LYS A 61 -1.82 -20.66 3.74
N LEU A 62 -1.69 -20.42 2.44
CA LEU A 62 -0.86 -19.33 1.94
C LEU A 62 -1.36 -17.97 2.44
N ARG A 63 -2.69 -17.76 2.44
CA ARG A 63 -3.29 -16.54 2.99
C ARG A 63 -2.93 -16.35 4.45
N ASP A 64 -3.09 -17.39 5.27
CA ASP A 64 -2.81 -17.32 6.70
C ASP A 64 -1.34 -17.00 6.97
N ASP A 65 -0.42 -17.68 6.28
CA ASP A 65 1.03 -17.44 6.43
C ASP A 65 1.44 -16.02 5.95
N LEU A 66 0.75 -15.47 4.93
CA LEU A 66 0.98 -14.10 4.47
C LEU A 66 0.43 -13.05 5.46
N LEU A 67 -0.73 -13.28 6.06
CA LEU A 67 -1.28 -12.40 7.09
C LEU A 67 -0.42 -12.40 8.35
N GLU A 68 0.05 -13.57 8.79
CA GLU A 68 1.00 -13.68 9.89
C GLU A 68 2.28 -12.88 9.61
N LEU A 69 2.79 -12.94 8.38
CA LEU A 69 3.92 -12.10 7.97
C LEU A 69 3.58 -10.61 8.07
N LEU A 70 2.45 -10.17 7.52
CA LEU A 70 2.04 -8.76 7.49
C LEU A 70 1.80 -8.17 8.88
N GLU A 71 1.34 -8.98 9.83
CA GLU A 71 1.11 -8.60 11.23
C GLU A 71 2.35 -8.82 12.14
N SER A 72 3.45 -9.34 11.58
CA SER A 72 4.64 -9.67 12.35
C SER A 72 5.30 -8.44 12.95
N GLU A 73 5.46 -8.44 14.27
CA GLU A 73 6.21 -7.41 15.01
C GLU A 73 7.73 -7.50 14.79
N THR A 74 8.22 -8.60 14.20
CA THR A 74 9.66 -8.85 13.99
C THR A 74 10.09 -8.68 12.53
N ALA A 75 9.14 -8.66 11.59
CA ALA A 75 9.44 -8.38 10.20
C ALA A 75 9.78 -6.90 10.05
N THR A 76 10.95 -6.61 9.48
CA THR A 76 11.46 -5.25 9.37
C THR A 76 11.55 -4.80 7.92
N ASN A 77 11.18 -3.55 7.69
CA ASN A 77 11.57 -2.82 6.49
C ASN A 77 12.82 -2.01 6.86
N PRO A 78 14.04 -2.42 6.51
CA PRO A 78 15.24 -1.68 6.91
C PRO A 78 15.32 -0.35 6.15
N GLY A 79 15.79 0.71 6.80
CA GLY A 79 15.95 2.02 6.18
C GLY A 79 16.86 2.94 6.99
N VAL A 80 17.42 3.96 6.34
CA VAL A 80 18.41 4.86 6.94
C VAL A 80 17.81 6.09 7.62
N ASP A 81 16.50 6.32 7.42
CA ASP A 81 15.84 7.58 7.78
C ASP A 81 15.37 7.66 9.24
N GLY A 82 15.40 6.54 9.97
CA GLY A 82 14.99 6.44 11.37
C GLY A 82 13.49 6.64 11.59
N ALA A 83 12.64 6.03 10.76
CA ALA A 83 11.17 6.07 10.91
C ALA A 83 10.67 5.11 12.02
N SER A 84 9.35 4.91 12.10
CA SER A 84 8.70 3.97 13.02
C SER A 84 9.38 2.57 13.01
N ASN A 85 9.43 1.94 14.18
CA ASN A 85 10.13 0.66 14.43
C ASN A 85 11.63 0.65 14.07
N GLY A 86 12.29 1.81 14.09
CA GLY A 86 13.75 1.91 13.97
C GLY A 86 14.28 1.74 12.54
N GLY A 87 13.46 1.95 11.50
CA GLY A 87 13.84 1.69 10.11
C GLY A 87 12.98 2.40 9.06
N GLY A 88 12.58 1.67 8.02
CA GLY A 88 11.83 2.10 6.84
C GLY A 88 10.30 1.90 6.92
N GLY A 89 9.71 1.89 8.11
CA GLY A 89 8.26 1.77 8.30
C GLY A 89 7.72 0.34 8.22
N ALA A 90 6.39 0.20 8.14
CA ALA A 90 5.73 -1.11 8.10
C ALA A 90 5.94 -1.86 6.78
N ILE A 91 5.82 -3.19 6.81
CA ILE A 91 6.03 -4.03 5.64
C ILE A 91 4.81 -4.11 4.71
N ALA A 92 3.58 -3.92 5.23
CA ALA A 92 2.37 -3.99 4.43
C ALA A 92 2.35 -2.95 3.28
N PRO A 93 2.62 -1.64 3.51
CA PRO A 93 2.76 -0.68 2.42
C PRO A 93 3.82 -1.07 1.37
N MET A 94 4.92 -1.69 1.82
CA MET A 94 5.97 -2.17 0.92
C MET A 94 5.49 -3.34 0.03
N MET A 95 4.61 -4.21 0.52
CA MET A 95 4.01 -5.29 -0.28
C MET A 95 3.02 -4.74 -1.32
N VAL A 96 2.25 -3.70 -0.98
CA VAL A 96 1.40 -2.99 -1.94
C VAL A 96 2.25 -2.40 -3.07
N ARG A 97 3.38 -1.73 -2.72
CA ARG A 97 4.33 -1.23 -3.70
C ARG A 97 4.95 -2.35 -4.55
N LEU A 98 5.35 -3.47 -3.96
CA LEU A 98 5.89 -4.60 -4.72
C LEU A 98 4.90 -5.06 -5.80
N ALA A 99 3.64 -5.30 -5.42
CA ALA A 99 2.60 -5.73 -6.34
C ALA A 99 2.30 -4.69 -7.44
N TRP A 100 2.24 -3.40 -7.08
CA TRP A 100 2.12 -2.29 -8.03
C TRP A 100 3.25 -2.30 -9.05
N HIS A 101 4.50 -2.39 -8.58
CA HIS A 101 5.69 -2.32 -9.44
C HIS A 101 5.83 -3.55 -10.34
N CYS A 102 5.41 -4.74 -9.90
CA CYS A 102 5.34 -5.91 -10.77
C CYS A 102 4.38 -5.69 -11.93
N ALA A 103 3.21 -5.08 -11.70
CA ALA A 103 2.20 -4.85 -12.74
C ALA A 103 2.44 -3.59 -13.60
N GLY A 104 3.10 -2.58 -13.03
CA GLY A 104 3.25 -1.23 -13.59
C GLY A 104 4.06 -1.12 -14.88
N THR A 105 4.72 -2.19 -15.30
CA THR A 105 5.54 -2.25 -16.51
C THR A 105 4.73 -2.55 -17.78
N TYR A 106 3.44 -2.87 -17.64
CA TYR A 106 2.60 -3.28 -18.77
C TYR A 106 2.45 -2.20 -19.84
N ASP A 107 2.38 -2.65 -21.09
CA ASP A 107 2.00 -1.84 -22.24
C ASP A 107 0.96 -2.58 -23.08
N VAL A 108 -0.23 -2.00 -23.19
CA VAL A 108 -1.36 -2.58 -23.92
C VAL A 108 -1.09 -2.72 -25.41
N LYS A 109 -0.23 -1.87 -25.99
CA LYS A 109 0.05 -1.90 -27.44
C LYS A 109 0.95 -3.05 -27.81
N SER A 110 2.03 -3.26 -27.06
CA SER A 110 2.98 -4.34 -27.30
C SER A 110 2.60 -5.66 -26.62
N GLY A 111 1.75 -5.61 -25.60
CA GLY A 111 1.41 -6.74 -24.73
C GLY A 111 2.61 -7.22 -23.91
N THR A 112 3.55 -6.33 -23.59
CA THR A 112 4.77 -6.64 -22.81
C THR A 112 4.69 -6.08 -21.39
N GLY A 113 5.42 -6.69 -20.46
CA GLY A 113 5.39 -6.37 -19.03
C GLY A 113 4.13 -6.89 -18.34
N GLY A 114 3.84 -6.34 -17.17
CA GLY A 114 2.73 -6.78 -16.32
C GLY A 114 3.16 -7.78 -15.26
N SER A 115 2.19 -8.28 -14.50
CA SER A 115 2.46 -9.00 -13.25
C SER A 115 2.85 -10.47 -13.43
N ASP A 116 2.85 -10.99 -14.65
CA ASP A 116 3.27 -12.37 -14.95
C ASP A 116 4.81 -12.50 -14.97
N GLY A 117 5.34 -13.66 -14.56
CA GLY A 117 6.76 -13.99 -14.66
C GLY A 117 7.61 -13.68 -13.43
N ALA A 118 7.17 -12.79 -12.53
CA ALA A 118 7.97 -12.30 -11.41
C ALA A 118 9.40 -11.89 -11.85
N THR A 119 9.46 -11.13 -12.94
CA THR A 119 10.71 -10.78 -13.63
C THR A 119 11.63 -9.90 -12.78
N MET A 120 11.08 -9.13 -11.84
CA MET A 120 11.83 -8.35 -10.84
C MET A 120 12.75 -9.18 -9.92
N ARG A 121 12.72 -10.52 -10.00
CA ARG A 121 13.75 -11.38 -9.39
C ARG A 121 15.09 -11.32 -10.11
N PHE A 122 15.11 -10.84 -11.36
CA PHE A 122 16.27 -10.87 -12.24
C PHE A 122 16.78 -9.47 -12.59
N LYS A 123 18.08 -9.37 -12.85
CA LYS A 123 18.68 -8.18 -13.47
C LYS A 123 18.28 -8.08 -14.95
N PRO A 124 18.18 -6.85 -15.50
CA PRO A 124 18.41 -5.57 -14.84
C PRO A 124 17.23 -5.06 -13.98
N GLU A 125 16.03 -5.61 -14.15
CA GLU A 125 14.80 -5.10 -13.54
C GLU A 125 14.86 -4.99 -12.01
N SER A 126 15.48 -5.97 -11.36
CA SER A 126 15.68 -5.98 -9.91
C SER A 126 16.47 -4.77 -9.38
N GLU A 127 17.24 -4.11 -10.24
CA GLU A 127 18.12 -2.97 -9.95
C GLU A 127 17.68 -1.66 -10.62
N HIS A 128 16.57 -1.64 -11.35
CA HIS A 128 16.00 -0.40 -11.87
C HIS A 128 15.74 0.57 -10.72
N GLY A 129 15.99 1.87 -10.94
CA GLY A 129 15.89 2.89 -9.90
C GLY A 129 14.49 2.93 -9.25
N GLY A 130 13.44 2.76 -10.07
CA GLY A 130 12.06 2.67 -9.60
C GLY A 130 11.81 1.50 -8.64
N ASN A 131 12.64 0.45 -8.64
CA ASN A 131 12.47 -0.74 -7.79
C ASN A 131 13.37 -0.75 -6.55
N ALA A 132 14.13 0.33 -6.30
CA ALA A 132 14.97 0.45 -5.12
C ALA A 132 14.20 0.16 -3.82
N GLY A 133 14.78 -0.68 -2.95
CA GLY A 133 14.18 -1.14 -1.70
C GLY A 133 13.31 -2.40 -1.81
N LEU A 134 12.82 -2.76 -3.00
CA LEU A 134 11.94 -3.93 -3.16
C LEU A 134 12.66 -5.27 -3.00
N GLN A 135 14.00 -5.28 -2.98
CA GLN A 135 14.77 -6.47 -2.57
C GLN A 135 14.42 -6.94 -1.16
N HIS A 136 14.05 -6.02 -0.25
CA HIS A 136 13.65 -6.36 1.11
C HIS A 136 12.28 -7.05 1.13
N ALA A 137 11.33 -6.56 0.34
CA ALA A 137 10.03 -7.20 0.16
C ALA A 137 10.17 -8.63 -0.38
N ARG A 138 10.97 -8.80 -1.45
CA ARG A 138 11.24 -10.12 -2.03
C ARG A 138 11.89 -11.07 -1.02
N ALA A 139 12.87 -10.59 -0.26
CA ALA A 139 13.55 -11.38 0.77
C ALA A 139 12.60 -11.84 1.89
N LEU A 140 11.68 -10.98 2.33
CA LEU A 140 10.66 -11.33 3.34
C LEU A 140 9.68 -12.41 2.86
N LEU A 141 9.46 -12.51 1.55
CA LEU A 141 8.58 -13.53 0.95
C LEU A 141 9.28 -14.87 0.70
N GLU A 142 10.62 -14.95 0.78
CA GLU A 142 11.34 -16.22 0.55
C GLU A 142 10.99 -17.34 1.56
N PRO A 143 10.85 -17.10 2.88
CA PRO A 143 10.37 -18.12 3.81
C PRO A 143 8.97 -18.63 3.46
N VAL A 144 8.06 -17.74 3.07
CA VAL A 144 6.70 -18.10 2.63
C VAL A 144 6.77 -18.94 1.36
N LYS A 145 7.56 -18.52 0.36
CA LYS A 145 7.78 -19.30 -0.87
C LYS A 145 8.29 -20.71 -0.60
N ARG A 146 9.23 -20.88 0.36
CA ARG A 146 9.76 -22.20 0.73
C ARG A 146 8.69 -23.08 1.39
N ALA A 147 7.81 -22.50 2.19
CA ALA A 147 6.67 -23.21 2.77
C ALA A 147 5.60 -23.58 1.72
N HIS A 148 5.52 -22.79 0.64
CA HIS A 148 4.55 -22.97 -0.46
C HIS A 148 5.26 -23.21 -1.80
N PRO A 149 5.93 -24.37 -2.01
CA PRO A 149 6.73 -24.59 -3.22
C PRO A 149 5.92 -24.55 -4.52
N ASN A 150 4.62 -24.86 -4.47
CA ASN A 150 3.75 -24.92 -5.65
C ASN A 150 3.20 -23.56 -6.09
N VAL A 151 3.28 -22.50 -5.28
CA VAL A 151 2.87 -21.15 -5.71
C VAL A 151 3.96 -20.53 -6.58
N SER A 152 3.62 -19.87 -7.68
CA SER A 152 4.59 -19.07 -8.42
C SER A 152 5.03 -17.86 -7.59
N TYR A 153 6.24 -17.37 -7.78
CA TYR A 153 6.64 -16.07 -7.23
C TYR A 153 5.72 -14.95 -7.72
N ALA A 154 5.26 -15.04 -8.97
CA ALA A 154 4.36 -14.04 -9.56
C ALA A 154 3.03 -13.94 -8.81
N ASP A 155 2.37 -15.07 -8.54
CA ASP A 155 1.16 -15.07 -7.72
C ASP A 155 1.45 -14.68 -6.26
N LEU A 156 2.57 -15.11 -5.69
CA LEU A 156 2.97 -14.76 -4.32
C LEU A 156 3.13 -13.24 -4.12
N TYR A 157 3.83 -12.56 -5.03
CA TYR A 157 4.08 -11.10 -4.92
C TYR A 157 2.79 -10.30 -5.05
N VAL A 158 1.93 -10.68 -5.98
CA VAL A 158 0.62 -10.05 -6.18
C VAL A 158 -0.30 -10.31 -4.99
N TYR A 159 -0.37 -11.54 -4.50
CA TYR A 159 -1.27 -11.89 -3.42
C TYR A 159 -0.88 -11.24 -2.09
N ALA A 160 0.43 -11.14 -1.81
CA ALA A 160 0.94 -10.38 -0.67
C ALA A 160 0.50 -8.90 -0.71
N GLY A 161 0.52 -8.26 -1.89
CA GLY A 161 0.03 -6.89 -2.05
C GLY A 161 -1.48 -6.74 -1.87
N VAL A 162 -2.27 -7.70 -2.36
CA VAL A 162 -3.73 -7.73 -2.14
C VAL A 162 -4.07 -7.83 -0.65
N LEU A 163 -3.45 -8.77 0.06
CA LEU A 163 -3.69 -8.94 1.49
C LEU A 163 -3.16 -7.77 2.31
N ALA A 164 -2.09 -7.11 1.85
CA ALA A 164 -1.58 -5.90 2.50
C ALA A 164 -2.56 -4.72 2.41
N VAL A 165 -3.35 -4.60 1.34
CA VAL A 165 -4.44 -3.60 1.28
C VAL A 165 -5.47 -3.87 2.38
N GLU A 166 -5.91 -5.13 2.54
CA GLU A 166 -6.88 -5.52 3.58
C GLU A 166 -6.30 -5.33 5.00
N ALA A 167 -5.04 -5.73 5.22
CA ALA A 167 -4.35 -5.59 6.50
C ALA A 167 -4.20 -4.13 6.93
N CYS A 168 -4.12 -3.21 5.97
CA CYS A 168 -4.12 -1.76 6.21
C CYS A 168 -5.54 -1.17 6.33
N GLY A 169 -6.58 -1.97 6.51
CA GLY A 169 -7.97 -1.50 6.65
C GLY A 169 -8.64 -1.06 5.34
N GLY A 170 -8.01 -1.33 4.20
CA GLY A 170 -8.54 -1.04 2.88
C GLY A 170 -9.63 -2.03 2.42
N PRO A 171 -10.16 -1.84 1.20
CA PRO A 171 -11.17 -2.72 0.64
C PRO A 171 -10.61 -4.10 0.27
N THR A 172 -11.46 -5.11 0.29
CA THR A 172 -11.15 -6.42 -0.32
C THR A 172 -10.90 -6.25 -1.82
N VAL A 173 -9.71 -6.63 -2.26
CA VAL A 173 -9.36 -6.65 -3.68
C VAL A 173 -9.45 -8.08 -4.18
N GLY A 174 -10.23 -8.31 -5.23
CA GLY A 174 -10.35 -9.64 -5.81
C GLY A 174 -9.00 -10.15 -6.33
N PHE A 175 -8.61 -11.36 -5.93
CA PHE A 175 -7.41 -12.04 -6.41
C PHE A 175 -7.78 -13.22 -7.31
N ARG A 176 -7.14 -13.30 -8.48
CA ARG A 176 -7.22 -14.44 -9.40
C ARG A 176 -5.81 -15.00 -9.60
N PRO A 177 -5.55 -16.27 -9.23
CA PRO A 177 -4.27 -16.91 -9.47
C PRO A 177 -4.13 -17.37 -10.92
N GLY A 178 -2.93 -17.83 -11.30
CA GLY A 178 -2.65 -18.36 -12.63
C GLY A 178 -1.40 -17.77 -13.28
N ARG A 179 -0.64 -16.95 -12.54
CA ARG A 179 0.64 -16.41 -13.03
C ARG A 179 1.71 -17.49 -13.01
N SER A 180 2.59 -17.42 -13.99
CA SER A 180 3.75 -18.28 -14.17
C SER A 180 5.03 -17.56 -13.76
N ASP A 181 6.08 -18.33 -13.45
CA ASP A 181 7.40 -17.74 -13.22
C ASP A 181 8.24 -17.75 -14.50
N ALA A 182 8.97 -16.67 -14.73
CA ALA A 182 10.11 -16.68 -15.65
C ALA A 182 11.24 -17.53 -15.04
N LEU A 183 11.83 -18.39 -15.87
CA LEU A 183 12.85 -19.34 -15.40
C LEU A 183 14.23 -18.69 -15.24
N LYS A 184 14.51 -17.65 -16.03
CA LYS A 184 15.78 -16.93 -16.04
C LYS A 184 15.59 -15.54 -16.65
N ALA A 185 16.53 -14.64 -16.36
CA ALA A 185 16.65 -13.36 -17.06
C ALA A 185 16.66 -13.60 -18.58
N THR A 186 15.79 -12.90 -19.29
CA THR A 186 15.63 -13.06 -20.74
C THR A 186 15.44 -11.68 -21.37
N PRO A 187 16.06 -11.38 -22.53
CA PRO A 187 15.82 -10.12 -23.22
C PRO A 187 14.34 -9.92 -23.58
N PRO A 188 13.81 -8.68 -23.51
CA PRO A 188 12.40 -8.37 -23.84
C PRO A 188 11.93 -8.87 -25.21
N GLU A 189 12.84 -9.03 -26.16
CA GLU A 189 12.58 -9.50 -27.52
C GLU A 189 12.27 -11.01 -27.56
N GLN A 190 12.68 -11.76 -26.54
CA GLN A 190 12.52 -13.21 -26.45
C GLN A 190 11.43 -13.63 -25.45
N ASP A 191 11.18 -12.81 -24.42
CA ASP A 191 10.13 -13.05 -23.44
C ASP A 191 9.43 -11.73 -23.09
N LYS A 192 8.16 -11.63 -23.48
CA LYS A 192 7.35 -10.41 -23.37
C LYS A 192 7.14 -9.96 -21.93
N ARG A 193 7.38 -10.80 -20.93
CA ARG A 193 7.26 -10.44 -19.52
C ARG A 193 8.36 -9.47 -19.09
N PHE A 194 9.52 -9.51 -19.74
CA PHE A 194 10.64 -8.60 -19.47
C PHE A 194 10.48 -7.29 -20.25
N THR A 195 10.88 -6.18 -19.62
CA THR A 195 10.75 -4.84 -20.23
C THR A 195 12.02 -4.02 -20.03
N PRO A 196 12.27 -3.01 -20.87
CA PRO A 196 13.25 -1.97 -20.55
C PRO A 196 12.84 -1.19 -19.28
N ASP A 197 13.80 -0.44 -18.71
CA ASP A 197 13.52 0.53 -17.64
C ASP A 197 12.68 1.71 -18.15
N GLY A 198 12.19 2.55 -17.24
CA GLY A 198 11.49 3.80 -17.54
C GLY A 198 9.99 3.64 -17.79
N ARG A 199 9.41 2.47 -17.48
CA ARG A 199 7.96 2.25 -17.63
C ARG A 199 7.12 2.64 -16.41
N LEU A 200 7.75 2.89 -15.27
CA LEU A 200 7.07 3.32 -14.04
C LEU A 200 6.95 4.86 -13.98
N PRO A 201 5.93 5.41 -13.29
CA PRO A 201 5.76 6.85 -13.20
C PRO A 201 6.84 7.49 -12.33
N GLY A 202 7.55 8.48 -12.90
CA GLY A 202 8.33 9.46 -12.14
C GLY A 202 7.47 10.49 -11.40
N ALA A 203 8.03 11.05 -10.33
CA ALA A 203 7.36 12.01 -9.44
C ALA A 203 7.30 13.45 -9.96
N ASP A 204 8.12 13.83 -10.95
CA ASP A 204 8.13 15.14 -11.59
C ASP A 204 8.60 15.00 -13.04
N ALA A 205 7.97 15.72 -13.97
CA ALA A 205 8.39 15.84 -15.37
C ALA A 205 9.20 17.13 -15.64
N GLY A 206 9.71 17.77 -14.58
CA GLY A 206 10.53 18.98 -14.64
C GLY A 206 9.73 20.26 -14.70
N ASP A 207 8.45 20.23 -14.32
CA ASP A 207 7.58 21.40 -14.28
C ASP A 207 6.91 21.62 -12.92
N HIS A 208 7.42 20.94 -11.89
CA HIS A 208 6.97 21.10 -10.52
C HIS A 208 5.50 20.72 -10.34
N GLY A 209 5.07 19.60 -10.94
CA GLY A 209 3.73 19.04 -10.79
C GLY A 209 2.65 19.66 -11.68
N LYS A 210 3.01 20.50 -12.65
CA LYS A 210 2.04 21.18 -13.52
C LYS A 210 1.66 20.28 -14.73
N GLU A 211 1.35 20.92 -15.86
CA GLU A 211 0.80 20.27 -17.06
C GLU A 211 1.66 19.11 -17.58
N LYS A 212 2.99 19.23 -17.62
CA LYS A 212 3.88 18.16 -18.04
C LYS A 212 3.88 16.99 -17.07
N THR A 213 3.87 17.24 -15.76
CA THR A 213 3.81 16.15 -14.78
C THR A 213 2.46 15.43 -14.86
N ALA A 214 1.35 16.16 -14.95
CA ALA A 214 0.04 15.57 -15.16
C ALA A 214 -0.03 14.76 -16.48
N GLN A 215 0.54 15.29 -17.56
CA GLN A 215 0.62 14.58 -18.84
C GLN A 215 1.50 13.33 -18.75
N HIS A 216 2.64 13.39 -18.08
CA HIS A 216 3.51 12.24 -17.84
C HIS A 216 2.79 11.12 -17.07
N ILE A 217 2.02 11.47 -16.03
CA ILE A 217 1.17 10.50 -15.32
C ILE A 217 0.18 9.86 -16.31
N ARG A 218 -0.51 10.65 -17.15
CA ARG A 218 -1.40 10.10 -18.18
C ARG A 218 -0.67 9.19 -19.16
N ASP A 219 0.48 9.60 -19.67
CA ASP A 219 1.22 8.83 -20.68
C ASP A 219 1.59 7.44 -20.16
N ILE A 220 2.02 7.35 -18.89
CA ILE A 220 2.33 6.08 -18.23
C ILE A 220 1.09 5.20 -18.08
N PHE A 221 0.00 5.75 -17.54
CA PHE A 221 -1.19 4.97 -17.21
C PHE A 221 -2.08 4.68 -18.42
N TYR A 222 -2.15 5.57 -19.40
CA TYR A 222 -2.88 5.34 -20.65
C TYR A 222 -2.20 4.26 -21.49
N ARG A 223 -0.86 4.16 -21.44
CA ARG A 223 -0.12 3.01 -22.01
C ARG A 223 -0.58 1.68 -21.41
N MET A 224 -0.98 1.69 -20.15
CA MET A 224 -1.49 0.51 -19.43
C MET A 224 -3.01 0.30 -19.62
N GLY A 225 -3.71 1.22 -20.31
CA GLY A 225 -5.15 1.13 -20.55
C GLY A 225 -6.03 1.69 -19.44
N PHE A 226 -5.50 2.58 -18.59
CA PHE A 226 -6.28 3.26 -17.55
C PHE A 226 -6.83 4.61 -18.01
N ASN A 227 -7.91 5.05 -17.37
CA ASN A 227 -8.47 6.39 -17.54
C ASN A 227 -8.12 7.32 -16.35
N ASP A 228 -8.52 8.60 -16.41
CA ASP A 228 -8.20 9.59 -15.36
C ASP A 228 -8.76 9.22 -13.97
N GLN A 229 -9.96 8.63 -13.92
CA GLN A 229 -10.61 8.23 -12.68
C GLN A 229 -9.83 7.09 -12.01
N GLU A 230 -9.41 6.10 -12.78
CA GLU A 230 -8.63 4.96 -12.30
C GLU A 230 -7.22 5.38 -11.88
N ILE A 231 -6.60 6.34 -12.59
CA ILE A 231 -5.32 6.95 -12.20
C ILE A 231 -5.43 7.54 -10.80
N VAL A 232 -6.40 8.43 -10.58
CA VAL A 232 -6.59 9.11 -9.30
C VAL A 232 -6.93 8.10 -8.20
N ALA A 233 -7.73 7.07 -8.50
CA ALA A 233 -8.02 6.00 -7.55
C ALA A 233 -6.73 5.29 -7.12
N LEU A 234 -5.91 4.84 -8.08
CA LEU A 234 -4.66 4.12 -7.81
C LEU A 234 -3.64 4.97 -7.04
N SER A 235 -3.56 6.28 -7.31
CA SER A 235 -2.74 7.22 -6.54
C SER A 235 -3.11 7.24 -5.05
N GLY A 236 -4.36 6.90 -4.69
CA GLY A 236 -4.79 6.79 -3.29
C GLY A 236 -4.00 5.76 -2.46
N ALA A 237 -3.28 4.82 -3.09
CA ALA A 237 -2.34 3.95 -2.38
C ALA A 237 -1.22 4.71 -1.67
N HIS A 238 -0.92 5.95 -2.07
CA HIS A 238 0.02 6.82 -1.36
C HIS A 238 -0.45 7.21 0.05
N ALA A 239 -1.71 6.93 0.44
CA ALA A 239 -2.08 6.97 1.86
C ALA A 239 -1.27 5.98 2.73
N LEU A 240 -0.63 4.98 2.11
CA LEU A 240 0.17 3.96 2.77
C LEU A 240 1.66 4.25 2.70
N GLY A 241 2.32 4.04 3.84
CA GLY A 241 3.78 4.06 3.96
C GLY A 241 4.37 5.45 3.79
N ARG A 242 5.57 5.48 3.20
CA ARG A 242 6.38 6.69 3.09
C ARG A 242 7.44 6.60 2.01
N CYS A 243 8.00 7.74 1.65
CA CYS A 243 9.25 7.85 0.89
C CYS A 243 10.49 7.72 1.78
N HIS A 244 11.57 7.24 1.16
CA HIS A 244 12.88 7.05 1.79
C HIS A 244 14.00 7.66 0.95
N THR A 245 14.97 8.29 1.64
CA THR A 245 16.06 9.02 0.99
C THR A 245 17.04 8.10 0.28
N ASP A 246 17.29 6.90 0.83
CA ASP A 246 18.16 5.86 0.26
C ASP A 246 17.54 5.07 -0.90
N ARG A 247 16.24 5.28 -1.17
CA ARG A 247 15.52 4.59 -2.25
C ARG A 247 15.14 5.53 -3.38
N SER A 248 14.47 6.61 -3.01
CA SER A 248 13.85 7.54 -3.95
C SER A 248 14.42 8.96 -3.86
N GLY A 249 15.23 9.25 -2.84
CA GLY A 249 15.69 10.61 -2.52
C GLY A 249 14.66 11.47 -1.78
N TYR A 250 13.36 11.20 -1.95
CA TYR A 250 12.27 11.82 -1.19
C TYR A 250 12.21 11.31 0.24
N TRP A 251 11.59 12.07 1.14
CA TRP A 251 11.46 11.70 2.55
C TRP A 251 10.09 12.06 3.12
N GLY A 252 9.48 11.12 3.84
CA GLY A 252 8.31 11.38 4.66
C GLY A 252 7.07 10.61 4.21
N PRO A 253 6.07 10.48 5.08
CA PRO A 253 4.78 9.91 4.73
C PRO A 253 3.86 10.95 4.12
N TRP A 254 2.83 10.48 3.41
CA TRP A 254 1.74 11.33 2.92
C TRP A 254 0.68 11.61 3.97
N THR A 255 0.47 10.66 4.89
CA THR A 255 -0.53 10.71 5.97
C THR A 255 0.12 10.38 7.31
N ARG A 256 -0.57 10.68 8.41
CA ARG A 256 -0.06 10.34 9.76
C ARG A 256 -0.21 8.85 10.07
N ALA A 257 -1.23 8.22 9.50
CA ALA A 257 -1.53 6.81 9.66
C ALA A 257 -0.91 5.97 8.53
N GLU A 258 0.43 5.83 8.53
CA GLU A 258 1.21 5.16 7.45
C GLU A 258 0.77 3.70 7.16
N THR A 259 0.01 3.07 8.05
CA THR A 259 -0.50 1.69 7.90
C THR A 259 -2.01 1.62 7.72
N THR A 260 -2.66 2.73 7.37
CA THR A 260 -4.11 2.79 7.15
C THR A 260 -4.39 3.32 5.76
N LEU A 261 -5.05 2.53 4.92
CA LEU A 261 -5.55 3.03 3.64
C LEU A 261 -6.83 3.81 3.94
N SER A 262 -6.81 5.12 3.73
CA SER A 262 -7.95 6.00 3.95
C SER A 262 -8.01 7.08 2.87
N ASN A 263 -9.13 7.79 2.80
CA ASN A 263 -9.23 8.96 1.92
C ASN A 263 -8.50 10.21 2.46
N GLU A 264 -7.80 10.10 3.59
CA GLU A 264 -7.00 11.18 4.20
C GLU A 264 -5.96 11.73 3.21
N TYR A 265 -5.37 10.89 2.36
CA TYR A 265 -4.48 11.33 1.29
C TYR A 265 -5.10 12.41 0.38
N PHE A 266 -6.36 12.23 -0.02
CA PHE A 266 -7.06 13.22 -0.85
C PHE A 266 -7.46 14.47 -0.04
N ARG A 267 -7.86 14.29 1.22
CA ARG A 267 -8.19 15.40 2.12
C ARG A 267 -6.97 16.29 2.37
N GLU A 268 -5.82 15.70 2.67
CA GLU A 268 -4.55 16.40 2.91
C GLU A 268 -4.14 17.25 1.69
N MET A 269 -4.32 16.75 0.47
CA MET A 269 -4.03 17.55 -0.73
C MET A 269 -4.96 18.76 -0.93
N LEU A 270 -6.21 18.68 -0.48
CA LEU A 270 -7.23 19.73 -0.66
C LEU A 270 -7.28 20.73 0.49
N GLU A 271 -7.10 20.26 1.72
CA GLU A 271 -7.37 21.01 2.95
C GLU A 271 -6.10 21.61 3.56
N ASN A 272 -4.93 21.02 3.28
CA ASN A 272 -3.65 21.46 3.83
C ASN A 272 -2.93 22.45 2.91
N THR A 273 -1.99 23.20 3.47
CA THR A 273 -1.13 24.12 2.70
C THR A 273 0.22 23.48 2.43
N TRP A 274 0.54 23.33 1.15
CA TRP A 274 1.78 22.69 0.71
C TRP A 274 2.80 23.72 0.25
N THR A 275 4.00 23.65 0.82
CA THR A 275 5.13 24.53 0.44
C THR A 275 6.33 23.71 0.01
N VAL A 276 7.18 24.25 -0.86
CA VAL A 276 8.40 23.56 -1.28
C VAL A 276 9.30 23.33 -0.07
N LYS A 277 9.71 22.09 0.14
CA LYS A 277 10.65 21.68 1.18
C LYS A 277 12.00 22.33 0.98
N LYS A 278 12.47 23.05 2.00
CA LYS A 278 13.77 23.77 1.97
C LYS A 278 14.82 23.19 2.91
N ALA A 279 14.40 22.46 3.93
CA ALA A 279 15.31 21.89 4.92
C ALA A 279 14.83 20.52 5.43
N HIS A 280 15.76 19.71 5.90
CA HIS A 280 15.48 18.46 6.58
C HIS A 280 16.46 18.27 7.75
N LYS A 281 15.93 18.02 8.96
CA LYS A 281 16.73 17.84 10.19
C LYS A 281 17.75 18.98 10.41
N GLY A 282 17.32 20.23 10.19
CA GLY A 282 18.14 21.43 10.39
C GLY A 282 19.20 21.70 9.31
N LYS A 283 19.26 20.90 8.24
CA LYS A 283 20.18 21.09 7.10
C LYS A 283 19.40 21.50 5.84
N PRO A 284 20.01 22.26 4.91
CA PRO A 284 19.40 22.51 3.60
C PRO A 284 18.98 21.21 2.92
N TRP A 285 17.80 21.22 2.31
CA TRP A 285 17.29 20.07 1.56
C TRP A 285 18.09 19.87 0.28
N THR A 286 18.66 18.67 0.13
CA THR A 286 19.44 18.27 -1.06
C THR A 286 18.76 17.16 -1.86
N GLY A 287 17.55 16.77 -1.46
CA GLY A 287 16.74 15.78 -2.18
C GLY A 287 16.03 16.41 -3.38
N PRO A 288 15.28 15.59 -4.13
CA PRO A 288 14.45 16.06 -5.24
C PRO A 288 13.36 17.04 -4.75
N LEU A 289 12.74 17.75 -5.69
CA LEU A 289 11.65 18.69 -5.38
C LEU A 289 10.52 17.97 -4.63
N GLN A 290 10.28 18.38 -3.39
CA GLN A 290 9.26 17.82 -2.53
C GLN A 290 8.47 18.96 -1.90
N PHE A 291 7.20 18.73 -1.59
CA PHE A 291 6.38 19.63 -0.81
C PHE A 291 6.24 19.13 0.62
N GLU A 292 6.10 20.04 1.57
CA GLU A 292 5.88 19.74 2.99
C GLU A 292 4.70 20.56 3.53
N ASP A 293 4.04 19.97 4.53
CA ASP A 293 2.97 20.62 5.27
C ASP A 293 3.55 21.65 6.27
N PRO A 294 2.72 22.48 6.93
CA PRO A 294 3.21 23.47 7.88
C PRO A 294 4.00 22.90 9.07
N THR A 295 3.80 21.63 9.42
CA THR A 295 4.58 20.95 10.48
C THR A 295 5.91 20.39 9.96
N GLY A 296 6.07 20.21 8.65
CA GLY A 296 7.22 19.58 8.02
C GLY A 296 7.28 18.06 8.21
N GLU A 297 6.19 17.45 8.66
CA GLU A 297 6.10 16.02 8.97
C GLU A 297 5.49 15.22 7.82
N LEU A 298 4.55 15.80 7.09
CA LEU A 298 3.92 15.20 5.91
C LEU A 298 4.56 15.74 4.63
N MET A 299 4.44 14.98 3.56
CA MET A 299 4.93 15.38 2.25
C MET A 299 3.93 15.12 1.12
N MET A 300 4.10 15.87 0.04
CA MET A 300 3.52 15.56 -1.26
C MET A 300 4.62 15.58 -2.34
N LEU A 301 4.56 14.62 -3.26
CA LEU A 301 5.35 14.64 -4.48
C LEU A 301 4.74 15.66 -5.45
N PRO A 302 5.51 16.16 -6.43
CA PRO A 302 4.95 16.98 -7.50
C PRO A 302 3.84 16.23 -8.26
N SER A 303 3.97 14.91 -8.43
CA SER A 303 2.92 14.07 -9.04
C SER A 303 1.64 13.96 -8.21
N ASP A 304 1.71 14.09 -6.88
CA ASP A 304 0.53 14.09 -6.02
C ASP A 304 -0.24 15.41 -6.20
N LEU A 305 0.45 16.56 -6.09
CA LEU A 305 -0.18 17.86 -6.25
C LEU A 305 -0.67 18.10 -7.69
N ALA A 306 -0.07 17.45 -8.69
CA ALA A 306 -0.60 17.42 -10.05
C ALA A 306 -2.05 16.93 -10.12
N LEU A 307 -2.48 16.03 -9.22
CA LEU A 307 -3.85 15.52 -9.17
C LEU A 307 -4.87 16.62 -8.79
N VAL A 308 -4.44 17.64 -8.03
CA VAL A 308 -5.31 18.77 -7.63
C VAL A 308 -5.17 19.96 -8.58
N TRP A 309 -3.99 20.15 -9.18
CA TRP A 309 -3.74 21.26 -10.10
C TRP A 309 -4.27 21.03 -11.50
N ASP A 310 -4.36 19.77 -11.94
CA ASP A 310 -4.92 19.41 -13.23
C ASP A 310 -6.46 19.38 -13.19
N ALA A 311 -7.10 20.08 -14.14
CA ALA A 311 -8.54 20.25 -14.17
C ALA A 311 -9.35 18.96 -14.42
N ARG A 312 -8.74 17.90 -14.97
CA ARG A 312 -9.41 16.62 -15.23
C ARG A 312 -9.22 15.64 -14.08
N PHE A 313 -8.09 15.70 -13.37
CA PHE A 313 -7.86 14.89 -12.18
C PHE A 313 -8.60 15.43 -10.95
N LYS A 314 -8.60 16.75 -10.75
CA LYS A 314 -9.15 17.39 -9.55
C LYS A 314 -10.59 16.96 -9.20
N PRO A 315 -11.54 16.86 -10.16
CA PRO A 315 -12.90 16.43 -9.83
C PRO A 315 -12.99 15.01 -9.24
N HIS A 316 -12.03 14.13 -9.54
CA HIS A 316 -11.96 12.80 -8.93
C HIS A 316 -11.37 12.85 -7.52
N VAL A 317 -10.34 13.70 -7.31
CA VAL A 317 -9.78 13.95 -5.98
C VAL A 317 -10.85 14.48 -5.02
N GLU A 318 -11.64 15.48 -5.45
CA GLU A 318 -12.73 16.06 -4.66
C GLU A 318 -13.80 15.02 -4.30
N LYS A 319 -14.15 14.11 -5.23
CA LYS A 319 -15.10 13.02 -4.96
C LYS A 319 -14.57 12.05 -3.91
N TYR A 320 -13.34 11.60 -4.03
CA TYR A 320 -12.76 10.64 -3.09
C TYR A 320 -12.49 11.25 -1.71
N ALA A 321 -12.11 12.52 -1.64
CA ALA A 321 -11.99 13.24 -0.37
C ALA A 321 -13.35 13.36 0.37
N ALA A 322 -14.45 13.46 -0.37
CA ALA A 322 -15.80 13.55 0.18
C ALA A 322 -16.44 12.17 0.48
N ASP A 323 -16.06 11.12 -0.24
CA ASP A 323 -16.67 9.78 -0.16
C ASP A 323 -15.61 8.67 -0.20
N GLU A 324 -15.24 8.19 1.00
CA GLU A 324 -14.28 7.09 1.16
C GLU A 324 -14.82 5.76 0.61
N ALA A 325 -16.12 5.51 0.71
CA ALA A 325 -16.71 4.27 0.21
C ALA A 325 -16.62 4.21 -1.33
N LEU A 326 -16.83 5.35 -2.00
CA LEU A 326 -16.60 5.47 -3.44
C LEU A 326 -15.12 5.27 -3.79
N PHE A 327 -14.20 5.91 -3.05
CA PHE A 327 -12.76 5.71 -3.23
C PHE A 327 -12.39 4.23 -3.14
N PHE A 328 -12.81 3.54 -2.08
CA PHE A 328 -12.48 2.14 -1.85
C PHE A 328 -13.03 1.22 -2.94
N LYS A 329 -14.28 1.45 -3.36
CA LYS A 329 -14.90 0.69 -4.46
C LYS A 329 -14.07 0.84 -5.74
N ASP A 330 -13.71 2.05 -6.10
CA ASP A 330 -13.03 2.37 -7.34
C ASP A 330 -11.55 1.94 -7.29
N PHE A 331 -10.88 2.12 -6.16
CA PHE A 331 -9.53 1.63 -5.89
C PHE A 331 -9.46 0.11 -6.04
N ALA A 332 -10.38 -0.63 -5.43
CA ALA A 332 -10.38 -2.09 -5.52
C ALA A 332 -10.54 -2.58 -6.97
N GLN A 333 -11.38 -1.91 -7.77
CA GLN A 333 -11.56 -2.23 -9.19
C GLN A 333 -10.30 -1.90 -10.01
N ALA A 334 -9.73 -0.70 -9.83
CA ALA A 334 -8.55 -0.27 -10.56
C ALA A 334 -7.30 -1.08 -10.17
N PHE A 335 -7.11 -1.38 -8.88
CA PHE A 335 -6.00 -2.20 -8.39
C PHE A 335 -6.14 -3.65 -8.85
N LYS A 336 -7.34 -4.24 -8.81
CA LYS A 336 -7.57 -5.56 -9.42
C LYS A 336 -7.21 -5.55 -10.92
N LYS A 337 -7.72 -4.58 -11.67
CA LYS A 337 -7.43 -4.43 -13.11
C LYS A 337 -5.92 -4.37 -13.37
N LEU A 338 -5.20 -3.55 -12.61
CA LEU A 338 -3.74 -3.45 -12.67
C LEU A 338 -3.09 -4.81 -12.46
N LEU A 339 -3.42 -5.49 -11.37
CA LEU A 339 -2.77 -6.74 -11.01
C LEU A 339 -3.03 -7.84 -12.05
N GLU A 340 -4.08 -7.75 -12.85
CA GLU A 340 -4.40 -8.69 -13.92
C GLU A 340 -3.72 -8.36 -15.27
N LEU A 341 -3.02 -7.22 -15.39
CA LEU A 341 -2.31 -6.85 -16.62
C LEU A 341 -1.14 -7.79 -16.92
N GLY A 342 -1.03 -8.19 -18.19
CA GLY A 342 0.04 -9.06 -18.69
C GLY A 342 -0.13 -10.53 -18.34
N VAL A 343 -1.27 -10.94 -17.78
CA VAL A 343 -1.54 -12.34 -17.38
C VAL A 343 -2.47 -13.02 -18.37
N ASP A 344 -2.05 -14.17 -18.89
CA ASP A 344 -2.87 -15.05 -19.72
C ASP A 344 -3.58 -16.09 -18.84
N PHE A 345 -4.74 -15.70 -18.29
CA PHE A 345 -5.54 -16.59 -17.47
C PHE A 345 -6.18 -17.68 -18.33
N LYS A 346 -5.78 -18.93 -18.07
CA LYS A 346 -6.30 -20.12 -18.75
C LYS A 346 -7.61 -20.62 -18.20
#